data_AF-A0A2M4AXM5-F1
#
_entry.id   AF-A0A2M4AXM5-F1
#
_cell.length_a   1.000
_cell.length_b   1.000
_cell.length_c   1.000
_cell.angle_alpha   90.00
_cell.angle_beta   90.00
_cell.angle_gamma   90.00
#
_symmetry.space_group_name_H-M   'P 1'
#
loop_
_entity.id
_entity.type
_entity.pdbx_description
1 polymer ?
#
loop_
_entity_poly.entity_id
_entity_poly.type
_entity_poly.pdbx_seq_one_letter_code
_entity_poly.pdbx_strand_id
1 'polypeptide(L)'
;VSECSDGGSDGYDDEEPAAPTPEAGLEAVDGVQPELQRTEQESELAMMKAFAEYFGEHCNDAEEILHEIIGPIPSKSKTLFRNKHFLLSCTIPPKCKDICKGANGQLNRSSFSTVPFLKQHLRKQIETGGGKVYQFFEDVPKSKYKLCKLIAPRPSTTAKYVQCLASGIMAISHEWIIECCQSLVLVDPKPYTLPCGWSFLEQRYMDWRCSSVKNKRSTVSPFASVAINLASLSKDFNDFWSRVCKLAGATVRLIKTEADITENLTGYLLTDQEFPEIVKIKASRNGLLVVSTVWVVQCLINGAVCHPDSHEKLTQIYQEDDY
;
A
#
# COMPACT_ATOMS: atom_id res chain seq x y z
N VAL A 1 -19.17 58.88 -35.13
CA VAL A 1 -18.40 57.62 -35.10
C VAL A 1 -18.05 57.39 -33.65
N SER A 2 -18.78 56.49 -33.00
CA SER A 2 -18.72 56.26 -31.55
C SER A 2 -17.83 55.06 -31.28
N GLU A 3 -16.88 55.22 -30.37
CA GLU A 3 -16.00 54.16 -29.88
C GLU A 3 -16.81 53.17 -29.03
N CYS A 4 -16.60 51.87 -29.27
CA CYS A 4 -17.03 50.81 -28.37
C CYS A 4 -15.82 49.95 -28.02
N SER A 5 -15.44 50.01 -26.75
CA SER A 5 -14.62 49.04 -26.04
C SER A 5 -15.37 47.71 -25.92
N ASP A 6 -14.66 46.58 -25.98
CA ASP A 6 -15.15 45.36 -25.34
C ASP A 6 -14.00 44.54 -24.72
N GLY A 7 -14.29 44.02 -23.54
CA GLY A 7 -13.34 43.60 -22.51
C GLY A 7 -12.79 42.18 -22.68
N GLY A 8 -11.51 42.01 -22.34
CA GLY A 8 -10.91 40.72 -22.07
C GLY A 8 -11.37 40.22 -20.69
N SER A 9 -12.06 39.08 -20.67
CA SER A 9 -12.38 38.35 -19.44
C SER A 9 -11.27 37.36 -19.13
N ASP A 10 -10.57 37.59 -18.02
CA ASP A 10 -9.64 36.64 -17.41
C ASP A 10 -10.40 35.38 -16.95
N GLY A 11 -10.01 34.23 -17.47
CA GLY A 11 -10.49 32.92 -17.03
C GLY A 11 -9.78 32.53 -15.74
N TYR A 12 -10.48 32.61 -14.62
CA TYR A 12 -10.09 31.98 -13.37
C TYR A 12 -10.40 30.48 -13.46
N ASP A 13 -9.37 29.64 -13.40
CA ASP A 13 -9.50 28.21 -13.17
C ASP A 13 -10.02 27.99 -11.75
N ASP A 14 -11.29 27.62 -11.62
CA ASP A 14 -11.88 27.11 -10.38
C ASP A 14 -11.25 25.72 -10.07
N GLU A 15 -10.18 25.70 -9.28
CA GLU A 15 -9.75 24.47 -8.60
C GLU A 15 -10.80 24.11 -7.52
N GLU A 16 -11.57 23.05 -7.77
CA GLU A 16 -12.44 22.46 -6.75
C GLU A 16 -11.65 22.17 -5.46
N PRO A 17 -12.18 22.56 -4.28
CA PRO A 17 -11.52 22.28 -3.02
C PRO A 17 -11.46 20.77 -2.78
N ALA A 18 -10.25 20.28 -2.52
CA ALA A 18 -10.03 18.90 -2.11
C ALA A 18 -10.90 18.54 -0.89
N ALA A 19 -11.53 17.38 -0.95
CA ALA A 19 -12.37 16.87 0.13
C ALA A 19 -11.60 16.88 1.48
N PRO A 20 -12.27 17.19 2.60
CA PRO A 20 -11.62 17.27 3.91
C PRO A 20 -10.98 15.92 4.27
N THR A 21 -9.71 15.98 4.65
CA THR A 21 -8.92 14.84 5.11
C THR A 21 -9.55 14.26 6.39
N PRO A 22 -9.80 12.94 6.47
CA PRO A 22 -10.29 12.32 7.71
C PRO A 22 -9.32 12.57 8.88
N GLU A 23 -9.84 12.93 10.06
CA GLU A 23 -9.05 13.24 11.27
C GLU A 23 -8.18 12.05 11.75
N ALA A 24 -8.53 10.83 11.35
CA ALA A 24 -7.69 9.65 11.39
C ALA A 24 -7.78 8.96 10.02
N GLY A 25 -6.66 8.83 9.30
CA GLY A 25 -6.64 8.07 8.04
C GLY A 25 -7.16 6.65 8.25
N LEU A 26 -7.69 6.03 7.17
CA LEU A 26 -8.20 4.65 7.17
C LEU A 26 -7.06 3.61 7.24
N GLU A 27 -6.17 3.76 8.23
CA GLU A 27 -4.94 2.96 8.38
C GLU A 27 -5.13 1.73 9.29
N ALA A 28 -6.22 1.69 10.07
CA ALA A 28 -6.63 0.55 10.89
C ALA A 28 -8.01 0.08 10.39
N VAL A 29 -8.00 -0.89 9.47
CA VAL A 29 -9.20 -1.47 8.85
C VAL A 29 -9.00 -2.98 8.76
N ASP A 30 -10.06 -3.75 9.00
CA ASP A 30 -10.00 -5.21 8.89
C ASP A 30 -9.49 -5.67 7.52
N GLY A 31 -8.60 -6.66 7.55
CA GLY A 31 -8.01 -7.25 6.35
C GLY A 31 -6.69 -6.62 5.90
N VAL A 32 -6.17 -5.61 6.61
CA VAL A 32 -4.82 -5.07 6.39
C VAL A 32 -3.93 -5.24 7.62
N GLN A 33 -2.62 -5.35 7.38
CA GLN A 33 -1.64 -5.39 8.46
C GLN A 33 -1.54 -4.04 9.19
N PRO A 34 -1.32 -4.03 10.51
CA PRO A 34 -1.15 -2.79 11.25
C PRO A 34 0.12 -2.05 10.81
N GLU A 35 -0.04 -0.75 10.63
CA GLU A 35 1.06 0.17 10.36
C GLU A 35 1.87 0.41 11.66
N LEU A 36 3.20 0.36 11.58
CA LEU A 36 4.10 0.67 12.69
C LEU A 36 4.72 2.08 12.58
N GLN A 37 5.29 2.57 13.68
CA GLN A 37 5.98 3.87 13.73
C GLN A 37 5.05 5.00 13.26
N ARG A 38 3.83 5.04 13.82
CA ARG A 38 2.80 6.04 13.53
C ARG A 38 3.14 7.40 14.12
N THR A 39 3.80 7.38 15.28
CA THR A 39 4.20 8.58 16.03
C THR A 39 5.72 8.78 16.00
N GLU A 40 6.15 9.99 16.40
CA GLU A 40 7.56 10.30 16.61
C GLU A 40 8.15 9.41 17.71
N GLN A 41 7.46 9.29 18.84
CA GLN A 41 7.86 8.45 19.97
C GLN A 41 8.04 6.97 19.60
N GLU A 42 7.15 6.40 18.78
CA GLU A 42 7.32 5.03 18.29
C GLU A 42 8.55 4.87 17.40
N SER A 43 8.90 5.90 16.65
CA SER A 43 10.07 5.90 15.76
C SER A 43 11.37 6.05 16.53
N GLU A 44 11.38 6.88 17.58
CA GLU A 44 12.49 6.97 18.53
C GLU A 44 12.73 5.64 19.24
N LEU A 45 11.65 4.99 19.71
CA LEU A 45 11.75 3.66 20.32
C LEU A 45 12.29 2.62 19.32
N ALA A 46 11.89 2.69 18.05
CA ALA A 46 12.43 1.82 17.01
C ALA A 46 13.92 2.08 16.75
N MET A 47 14.36 3.35 16.79
CA MET A 47 15.77 3.72 16.70
C MET A 47 16.59 3.19 17.87
N MET A 48 16.10 3.34 19.11
CA MET A 48 16.75 2.80 20.30
C MET A 48 16.87 1.27 20.25
N LYS A 49 15.81 0.57 19.79
CA LYS A 49 15.84 -0.88 19.59
C LYS A 49 16.86 -1.29 18.54
N ALA A 50 16.88 -0.60 17.40
CA ALA A 50 17.87 -0.86 16.34
C ALA A 50 19.30 -0.65 16.85
N PHE A 51 19.55 0.41 17.61
CA PHE A 51 20.84 0.66 18.23
C PHE A 51 21.26 -0.49 19.16
N ALA A 52 20.37 -0.92 20.06
CA ALA A 52 20.63 -2.03 20.98
C ALA A 52 20.90 -3.35 20.24
N GLU A 53 20.17 -3.63 19.16
CA GLU A 53 20.35 -4.83 18.32
C GLU A 53 21.71 -4.85 17.59
N TYR A 54 22.20 -3.71 17.12
CA TYR A 54 23.45 -3.61 16.36
C TYR A 54 24.69 -3.53 17.24
N PHE A 55 24.62 -2.86 18.39
CA PHE A 55 25.81 -2.48 19.16
C PHE A 55 25.85 -3.05 20.58
N GLY A 56 24.77 -3.63 21.09
CA GLY A 56 24.68 -4.04 22.49
C GLY A 56 24.76 -2.85 23.47
N GLU A 57 25.12 -3.10 24.73
CA GLU A 57 25.11 -2.08 25.80
C GLU A 57 26.30 -1.12 25.77
N HIS A 58 27.38 -1.39 25.02
CA HIS A 58 28.63 -0.63 25.11
C HIS A 58 29.37 -0.50 23.77
N CYS A 59 29.15 0.61 23.08
CA CYS A 59 30.01 1.05 21.98
C CYS A 59 30.04 2.58 21.94
N ASN A 60 31.24 3.16 22.07
CA ASN A 60 31.43 4.61 22.12
C ASN A 60 31.16 5.30 20.77
N ASP A 61 31.24 4.56 19.66
CA ASP A 61 31.07 5.07 18.29
C ASP A 61 29.75 4.60 17.63
N ALA A 62 28.86 3.96 18.39
CA ALA A 62 27.67 3.31 17.85
C ALA A 62 26.69 4.28 17.19
N GLU A 63 26.62 5.53 17.65
CA GLU A 63 25.75 6.54 17.04
C GLU A 63 26.26 6.92 15.64
N GLU A 64 27.58 7.09 15.48
CA GLU A 64 28.21 7.38 14.19
C GLU A 64 28.05 6.21 13.22
N ILE A 65 28.32 4.98 13.67
CA ILE A 65 28.14 3.78 12.84
C ILE A 65 26.66 3.58 12.46
N LEU A 66 25.71 3.83 13.38
CA LEU A 66 24.29 3.77 13.05
C LEU A 66 23.94 4.79 11.96
N HIS A 67 24.47 6.02 12.06
CA HIS A 67 24.28 7.05 11.05
C HIS A 67 24.88 6.71 9.69
N GLU A 68 25.99 5.96 9.64
CA GLU A 68 26.53 5.42 8.40
C GLU A 68 25.56 4.40 7.78
N ILE A 69 25.00 3.51 8.60
CA ILE A 69 24.05 2.46 8.17
C ILE A 69 22.73 3.05 7.65
N ILE A 70 22.14 4.01 8.36
CA ILE A 70 20.84 4.62 8.00
C ILE A 70 20.98 5.81 7.03
N GLY A 71 22.21 6.17 6.69
CA GLY A 71 22.56 7.28 5.81
C GLY A 71 22.37 8.67 6.45
N PRO A 72 23.09 9.69 5.93
CA PRO A 72 23.06 11.04 6.49
C PRO A 72 21.76 11.79 6.13
N ILE A 73 21.51 12.90 6.82
CA ILE A 73 20.55 13.91 6.34
C ILE A 73 21.23 14.74 5.23
N PRO A 74 20.64 14.88 4.02
CA PRO A 74 21.29 15.51 2.87
C PRO A 74 21.29 17.05 2.94
N SER A 75 21.79 17.64 4.03
CA SER A 75 21.80 19.08 4.29
C SER A 75 22.55 19.89 3.21
N LYS A 76 23.53 19.27 2.54
CA LYS A 76 24.30 19.85 1.42
C LYS A 76 23.56 19.81 0.07
N SER A 77 22.49 19.02 -0.05
CA SER A 77 21.74 18.83 -1.30
C SER A 77 20.23 18.95 -1.05
N LYS A 78 19.77 20.20 -0.87
CA LYS A 78 18.35 20.52 -0.60
C LYS A 78 17.40 20.21 -1.76
N THR A 79 17.92 19.78 -2.91
CA THR A 79 17.15 19.46 -4.11
C THR A 79 17.27 18.01 -4.55
N LEU A 80 17.91 17.14 -3.76
CA LEU A 80 18.12 15.72 -4.04
C LEU A 80 16.83 15.00 -4.46
N PHE A 81 15.72 15.29 -3.76
CA PHE A 81 14.40 14.71 -3.97
C PHE A 81 13.39 15.75 -4.49
N ARG A 82 13.84 16.86 -5.09
CA ARG A 82 12.97 17.93 -5.58
C ARG A 82 11.90 17.38 -6.54
N ASN A 83 10.65 17.81 -6.34
CA ASN A 83 9.48 17.38 -7.12
C ASN A 83 9.21 15.86 -7.07
N LYS A 84 9.69 15.16 -6.03
CA LYS A 84 9.39 13.75 -5.77
C LYS A 84 8.39 13.62 -4.63
N HIS A 85 7.57 12.59 -4.71
CA HIS A 85 6.42 12.33 -3.85
C HIS A 85 6.59 10.97 -3.20
N PHE A 86 6.32 10.87 -1.91
CA PHE A 86 6.59 9.66 -1.14
C PHE A 86 5.48 9.33 -0.15
N LEU A 87 5.25 8.04 0.02
CA LEU A 87 4.57 7.46 1.17
C LEU A 87 5.58 6.59 1.91
N LEU A 88 5.47 6.51 3.24
CA LEU A 88 6.29 5.61 4.05
C LEU A 88 5.39 4.55 4.67
N SER A 89 5.76 3.27 4.57
CA SER A 89 5.06 2.20 5.26
C SER A 89 5.99 1.14 5.83
N CYS A 90 5.70 0.69 7.05
CA CYS A 90 6.31 -0.46 7.68
C CYS A 90 5.31 -1.21 8.55
N THR A 91 5.56 -2.51 8.70
CA THR A 91 4.76 -3.40 9.54
C THR A 91 5.65 -4.42 10.22
N ILE A 92 5.07 -5.26 11.07
CA ILE A 92 5.76 -6.34 11.76
C ILE A 92 6.33 -7.30 10.71
N PRO A 93 7.63 -7.62 10.75
CA PRO A 93 8.19 -8.63 9.86
C PRO A 93 7.46 -9.97 10.07
N PRO A 94 7.11 -10.70 9.00
CA PRO A 94 6.46 -12.00 9.16
C PRO A 94 7.34 -12.94 9.99
N LYS A 95 6.74 -13.64 10.95
CA LYS A 95 7.45 -14.65 11.75
C LYS A 95 7.97 -15.72 10.80
N CYS A 96 9.29 -15.89 10.76
CA CYS A 96 10.03 -16.73 9.81
C CYS A 96 9.72 -18.24 9.84
N LYS A 97 8.66 -18.70 10.52
CA LYS A 97 8.37 -20.14 10.69
C LYS A 97 7.53 -20.73 9.56
N ASP A 98 6.70 -19.95 8.86
CA ASP A 98 5.69 -20.53 7.96
C ASP A 98 5.86 -20.19 6.47
N ILE A 99 6.75 -19.26 6.09
CA ILE A 99 6.97 -18.87 4.69
C ILE A 99 8.21 -19.59 4.09
N CYS A 100 8.93 -20.40 4.86
CA CYS A 100 10.25 -20.91 4.47
C CYS A 100 10.31 -22.39 4.06
N LYS A 101 9.18 -23.07 3.82
CA LYS A 101 9.18 -24.45 3.29
C LYS A 101 8.77 -24.49 1.82
N GLY A 102 9.60 -23.89 0.97
CA GLY A 102 9.57 -24.14 -0.47
C GLY A 102 10.16 -25.52 -0.74
N ALA A 103 9.54 -26.27 -1.65
CA ALA A 103 9.91 -27.63 -2.02
C ALA A 103 11.37 -27.81 -2.51
N ASN A 104 12.11 -26.71 -2.73
CA ASN A 104 13.47 -26.71 -3.27
C ASN A 104 14.53 -26.10 -2.33
N GLY A 105 14.25 -25.91 -1.04
CA GLY A 105 15.32 -25.57 -0.07
C GLY A 105 16.03 -24.23 -0.29
N GLN A 106 15.46 -23.30 -1.05
CA GLN A 106 15.89 -21.90 -1.10
C GLN A 106 14.72 -20.98 -0.77
N LEU A 107 14.49 -20.77 0.53
CA LEU A 107 13.76 -19.61 1.01
C LEU A 107 14.67 -18.89 2.01
N ASN A 108 15.44 -17.98 1.41
CA ASN A 108 16.36 -17.08 2.05
C ASN A 108 15.63 -16.17 3.04
N ARG A 109 15.98 -16.28 4.33
CA ARG A 109 15.94 -15.13 5.25
C ARG A 109 16.63 -13.87 4.66
N SER A 110 17.43 -14.02 3.60
CA SER A 110 18.39 -13.05 3.05
C SER A 110 17.91 -12.18 1.86
N SER A 111 16.62 -12.12 1.51
CA SER A 111 16.20 -11.43 0.27
C SER A 111 15.72 -9.99 0.43
N PHE A 112 15.51 -9.52 1.67
CA PHE A 112 15.04 -8.16 1.94
C PHE A 112 15.92 -7.48 2.97
N SER A 113 15.89 -6.15 2.97
CA SER A 113 16.76 -5.30 3.76
C SER A 113 16.85 -5.73 5.23
N THR A 114 18.08 -5.84 5.72
CA THR A 114 18.43 -5.97 7.14
C THR A 114 18.71 -4.61 7.78
N VAL A 115 18.79 -3.55 6.97
CA VAL A 115 18.96 -2.17 7.44
C VAL A 115 17.70 -1.76 8.22
N PRO A 116 17.85 -1.12 9.40
CA PRO A 116 16.72 -0.67 10.17
C PRO A 116 15.87 0.35 9.42
N PHE A 117 14.56 0.09 9.34
CA PHE A 117 13.61 1.07 8.81
C PHE A 117 13.23 2.06 9.90
N LEU A 118 13.78 3.27 9.84
CA LEU A 118 13.49 4.36 10.77
C LEU A 118 12.65 5.43 10.06
N LYS A 119 11.33 5.39 10.26
CA LYS A 119 10.36 6.14 9.47
C LYS A 119 10.56 7.66 9.56
N GLN A 120 10.77 8.20 10.77
CA GLN A 120 11.02 9.63 10.96
C GLN A 120 12.37 10.08 10.39
N HIS A 121 13.41 9.25 10.50
CA HIS A 121 14.71 9.55 9.90
C HIS A 121 14.59 9.62 8.37
N LEU A 122 13.95 8.61 7.75
CA LEU A 122 13.68 8.59 6.31
C LEU A 122 12.83 9.80 5.87
N ARG A 123 11.82 10.18 6.65
CA ARG A 123 11.03 11.40 6.40
C ARG A 123 11.93 12.64 6.38
N LYS A 124 12.77 12.81 7.41
CA LYS A 124 13.70 13.93 7.52
C LYS A 124 14.70 13.97 6.36
N GLN A 125 15.21 12.82 5.93
CA GLN A 125 16.10 12.71 4.75
C GLN A 125 15.40 13.21 3.49
N ILE A 126 14.18 12.74 3.24
CA ILE A 126 13.38 13.10 2.07
C ILE A 126 13.05 14.59 2.06
N GLU A 127 12.51 15.10 3.16
CA GLU A 127 12.05 16.49 3.27
C GLU A 127 13.21 17.49 3.23
N THR A 128 14.33 17.18 3.91
CA THR A 128 15.54 18.02 3.83
C THR A 128 16.12 18.03 2.43
N GLY A 129 16.02 16.93 1.69
CA GLY A 129 16.38 16.83 0.28
C GLY A 129 15.37 17.46 -0.69
N GLY A 130 14.31 18.10 -0.20
CA GLY A 130 13.30 18.81 -1.01
C GLY A 130 12.19 17.92 -1.59
N GLY A 131 12.04 16.69 -1.09
CA GLY A 131 10.93 15.80 -1.42
C GLY A 131 9.71 16.04 -0.54
N LYS A 132 8.54 15.53 -0.97
CA LYS A 132 7.29 15.60 -0.21
C LYS A 132 6.89 14.22 0.30
N VAL A 133 6.79 14.07 1.62
CA VAL A 133 6.22 12.87 2.26
C VAL A 133 4.78 13.14 2.62
N TYR A 134 3.88 12.24 2.23
CA TYR A 134 2.46 12.31 2.59
C TYR A 134 2.20 11.46 3.83
N GLN A 135 1.39 11.99 4.76
CA GLN A 135 1.00 11.27 5.95
C GLN A 135 0.00 10.16 5.59
N PHE A 136 -1.03 10.49 4.81
CA PHE A 136 -2.06 9.56 4.38
C PHE A 136 -2.00 9.33 2.86
N PHE A 137 -2.55 8.20 2.40
CA PHE A 137 -2.62 7.91 0.96
C PHE A 137 -3.54 8.91 0.24
N GLU A 138 -4.62 9.30 0.91
CA GLU A 138 -5.66 10.21 0.47
C GLU A 138 -5.10 11.59 0.12
N ASP A 139 -4.02 12.00 0.77
CA ASP A 139 -3.37 13.28 0.54
C ASP A 139 -2.58 13.31 -0.78
N VAL A 140 -2.32 12.15 -1.40
CA VAL A 140 -1.58 12.06 -2.66
C VAL A 140 -2.52 12.40 -3.82
N PRO A 141 -2.25 13.48 -4.59
CA PRO A 141 -3.08 13.80 -5.74
C PRO A 141 -2.98 12.70 -6.81
N LYS A 142 -4.11 12.32 -7.43
CA LYS A 142 -4.14 11.29 -8.47
C LYS A 142 -3.17 11.57 -9.62
N SER A 143 -2.98 12.84 -10.00
CA SER A 143 -2.02 13.27 -11.02
C SER A 143 -0.56 12.96 -10.66
N LYS A 144 -0.27 12.72 -9.38
CA LYS A 144 1.06 12.40 -8.84
C LYS A 144 1.29 10.92 -8.59
N TYR A 145 0.29 10.04 -8.75
CA TYR A 145 0.46 8.59 -8.50
C TYR A 145 1.63 7.98 -9.28
N LYS A 146 1.79 8.33 -10.56
CA LYS A 146 2.91 7.84 -11.40
C LYS A 146 4.29 8.33 -10.93
N LEU A 147 4.35 9.43 -10.19
CA LEU A 147 5.58 10.03 -9.67
C LEU A 147 5.86 9.63 -8.23
N CYS A 148 4.81 9.26 -7.49
CA CYS A 148 4.88 8.83 -6.12
C CYS A 148 5.58 7.48 -5.99
N LYS A 149 6.29 7.28 -4.89
CA LYS A 149 6.90 5.99 -4.50
C LYS A 149 6.47 5.66 -3.08
N LEU A 150 6.09 4.42 -2.86
CA LEU A 150 5.95 3.88 -1.51
C LEU A 150 7.31 3.39 -1.05
N ILE A 151 7.84 3.94 0.04
CA ILE A 151 9.10 3.50 0.64
C ILE A 151 8.78 2.53 1.78
N ALA A 152 9.35 1.33 1.72
CA ALA A 152 9.12 0.27 2.70
C ALA A 152 10.39 -0.59 2.88
N PRO A 153 10.54 -1.33 3.98
CA PRO A 153 11.65 -2.27 4.14
C PRO A 153 11.45 -3.59 3.41
N ARG A 154 10.19 -3.94 3.14
CA ARG A 154 9.76 -5.22 2.57
C ARG A 154 8.33 -5.10 2.02
N PRO A 155 7.87 -6.03 1.18
CA PRO A 155 6.46 -6.13 0.83
C PRO A 155 5.60 -6.37 2.07
N SER A 156 4.43 -5.74 2.12
CA SER A 156 3.47 -5.87 3.22
C SER A 156 2.03 -5.77 2.70
N THR A 157 1.06 -5.93 3.59
CA THR A 157 -0.36 -5.76 3.31
C THR A 157 -0.97 -4.68 4.19
N THR A 158 -0.22 -3.62 4.51
CA THR A 158 -0.73 -2.45 5.23
C THR A 158 -1.72 -1.66 4.37
N ALA A 159 -2.54 -0.80 4.98
CA ALA A 159 -3.49 0.05 4.28
C ALA A 159 -2.84 0.88 3.15
N LYS A 160 -1.66 1.47 3.41
CA LYS A 160 -0.89 2.21 2.39
C LYS A 160 -0.40 1.31 1.27
N TYR A 161 0.12 0.13 1.60
CA TYR A 161 0.67 -0.79 0.61
C TYR A 161 -0.42 -1.30 -0.34
N VAL A 162 -1.56 -1.73 0.21
CA VAL A 162 -2.72 -2.20 -0.57
C VAL A 162 -3.27 -1.10 -1.48
N GLN A 163 -3.41 0.14 -0.99
CA GLN A 163 -3.85 1.27 -1.83
C GLN A 163 -2.81 1.62 -2.92
N CYS A 164 -1.52 1.50 -2.63
CA CYS A 164 -0.45 1.69 -3.63
C CYS A 164 -0.48 0.63 -4.72
N LEU A 165 -0.73 -0.64 -4.37
CA LEU A 165 -0.94 -1.72 -5.35
C LEU A 165 -2.13 -1.42 -6.26
N ALA A 166 -3.26 -1.02 -5.68
CA ALA A 166 -4.47 -0.71 -6.43
C ALA A 166 -4.34 0.51 -7.36
N SER A 167 -3.54 1.51 -6.96
CA SER A 167 -3.32 2.75 -7.72
C SER A 167 -2.10 2.72 -8.64
N GLY A 168 -1.30 1.66 -8.61
CA GLY A 168 -0.08 1.52 -9.40
C GLY A 168 1.12 2.34 -8.89
N ILE A 169 1.10 2.80 -7.63
CA ILE A 169 2.25 3.45 -6.98
C ILE A 169 3.27 2.38 -6.59
N MET A 170 4.46 2.44 -7.16
CA MET A 170 5.49 1.42 -6.96
C MET A 170 6.10 1.45 -5.55
N ALA A 171 6.25 0.28 -4.96
CA ALA A 171 6.98 0.09 -3.72
C ALA A 171 8.49 -0.06 -3.98
N ILE A 172 9.30 0.71 -3.26
CA ILE A 172 10.75 0.77 -3.35
C ILE A 172 11.34 0.55 -1.94
N SER A 173 12.45 -0.18 -1.87
CA SER A 173 13.21 -0.39 -0.63
C SER A 173 13.69 0.95 -0.08
N HIS A 174 13.58 1.13 1.24
CA HIS A 174 14.12 2.30 1.93
C HIS A 174 15.63 2.51 1.77
N GLU A 175 16.38 1.44 1.49
CA GLU A 175 17.82 1.54 1.17
C GLU A 175 18.09 2.43 -0.04
N TRP A 176 17.12 2.62 -0.96
CA TRP A 176 17.25 3.56 -2.06
C TRP A 176 17.39 5.02 -1.57
N ILE A 177 16.65 5.40 -0.51
CA ILE A 177 16.77 6.72 0.11
C ILE A 177 18.15 6.87 0.75
N ILE A 178 18.61 5.83 1.45
CA ILE A 178 19.91 5.78 2.13
C ILE A 178 21.03 5.99 1.11
N GLU A 179 21.04 5.22 0.02
CA GLU A 179 22.02 5.33 -1.06
C GLU A 179 22.00 6.73 -1.71
N CYS A 180 20.81 7.28 -1.98
CA CYS A 180 20.69 8.63 -2.53
C CYS A 180 21.30 9.68 -1.59
N CYS A 181 21.11 9.53 -0.28
CA CYS A 181 21.63 10.45 0.72
C CYS A 181 23.14 10.30 0.93
N GLN A 182 23.68 9.08 0.88
CA GLN A 182 25.11 8.79 0.99
C GLN A 182 25.88 9.32 -0.21
N SER A 183 25.38 9.06 -1.42
CA SER A 183 26.00 9.52 -2.67
C SER A 183 25.69 10.98 -3.03
N LEU A 184 24.69 11.59 -2.39
CA LEU A 184 24.09 12.87 -2.75
C LEU A 184 23.60 12.93 -4.21
N VAL A 185 23.27 11.78 -4.79
CA VAL A 185 22.80 11.62 -6.16
C VAL A 185 21.48 10.85 -6.16
N LEU A 186 20.53 11.26 -7.01
CA LEU A 186 19.30 10.51 -7.21
C LEU A 186 19.57 9.28 -8.09
N VAL A 187 19.95 8.16 -7.49
CA VAL A 187 20.27 6.90 -8.19
C VAL A 187 19.02 6.24 -8.79
N ASP A 188 19.21 5.31 -9.75
CA ASP A 188 18.09 4.59 -10.37
C ASP A 188 17.33 3.77 -9.30
N PRO A 189 16.01 3.97 -9.12
CA PRO A 189 15.22 3.20 -8.16
C PRO A 189 14.94 1.76 -8.59
N LYS A 190 15.13 1.37 -9.86
CA LYS A 190 14.75 0.04 -10.35
C LYS A 190 15.37 -1.12 -9.55
N PRO A 191 16.67 -1.12 -9.21
CA PRO A 191 17.28 -2.22 -8.44
C PRO A 191 16.69 -2.38 -7.03
N TYR A 192 16.05 -1.33 -6.52
CA TYR A 192 15.44 -1.30 -5.20
C TYR A 192 13.93 -1.58 -5.24
N THR A 193 13.38 -1.96 -6.40
CA THR A 193 11.95 -2.24 -6.54
C THR A 193 11.58 -3.44 -5.67
N LEU A 194 10.59 -3.25 -4.79
CA LEU A 194 10.04 -4.36 -4.01
C LEU A 194 9.02 -5.14 -4.84
N PRO A 195 8.92 -6.48 -4.66
CA PRO A 195 7.83 -7.24 -5.25
C PRO A 195 6.50 -6.81 -4.62
N CYS A 196 5.39 -7.04 -5.34
CA CYS A 196 4.05 -6.66 -4.89
C CYS A 196 3.59 -7.39 -3.63
N GLY A 197 4.13 -8.57 -3.37
CA GLY A 197 3.74 -9.40 -2.23
C GLY A 197 3.94 -10.89 -2.50
N TRP A 198 3.70 -11.68 -1.47
CA TRP A 198 3.70 -13.14 -1.56
C TRP A 198 2.36 -13.63 -2.11
N SER A 199 2.41 -14.36 -3.23
CA SER A 199 1.25 -15.07 -3.75
C SER A 199 1.29 -16.50 -3.24
N PHE A 200 0.31 -16.89 -2.43
CA PHE A 200 0.18 -18.27 -1.99
C PHE A 200 -0.39 -19.18 -3.09
N LEU A 201 -1.03 -18.62 -4.12
CA LEU A 201 -1.47 -19.39 -5.29
C LEU A 201 -0.26 -19.82 -6.14
N GLU A 202 0.69 -18.90 -6.31
CA GLU A 202 1.91 -19.11 -7.10
C GLU A 202 3.09 -19.62 -6.26
N GLN A 203 2.95 -19.64 -4.92
CA GLN A 203 3.98 -20.00 -3.95
C GLN A 203 5.30 -19.23 -4.14
N ARG A 204 5.20 -17.94 -4.46
CA ARG A 204 6.35 -17.05 -4.69
C ARG A 204 6.01 -15.57 -4.51
N TYR A 205 7.06 -14.74 -4.40
CA TYR A 205 6.90 -13.29 -4.53
C TYR A 205 6.61 -12.90 -5.98
N MET A 206 5.66 -11.98 -6.16
CA MET A 206 5.24 -11.48 -7.46
C MET A 206 5.92 -10.15 -7.77
N ASP A 207 6.66 -10.05 -8.86
CA ASP A 207 7.32 -8.81 -9.24
C ASP A 207 6.33 -7.73 -9.69
N TRP A 208 6.69 -6.47 -9.47
CA TRP A 208 5.89 -5.32 -9.89
C TRP A 208 5.72 -5.22 -11.42
N ARG A 209 6.66 -5.77 -12.20
CA ARG A 209 6.76 -5.59 -13.65
C ARG A 209 6.99 -6.88 -14.42
N CYS A 210 6.33 -7.99 -14.07
CA CYS A 210 6.33 -9.14 -14.98
C CYS A 210 5.58 -8.82 -16.28
N SER A 211 6.36 -8.45 -17.30
CA SER A 211 6.04 -8.48 -18.72
C SER A 211 6.62 -9.76 -19.31
N SER A 212 6.15 -10.92 -18.86
CA SER A 212 6.41 -12.16 -19.62
C SER A 212 5.33 -12.27 -20.69
N VAL A 213 5.71 -12.66 -21.91
CA VAL A 213 4.81 -12.82 -23.06
C VAL A 213 3.64 -13.80 -22.76
N LYS A 214 3.77 -14.64 -21.73
CA LYS A 214 2.72 -15.56 -21.25
C LYS A 214 1.90 -15.04 -20.06
N ASN A 215 2.44 -14.07 -19.30
CA ASN A 215 1.81 -13.43 -18.15
C ASN A 215 2.00 -11.92 -18.30
N LYS A 216 1.25 -11.31 -19.22
CA LYS A 216 1.07 -9.85 -19.23
C LYS A 216 0.21 -9.52 -18.03
N ARG A 217 0.84 -9.11 -16.93
CA ARG A 217 0.12 -8.31 -15.95
C ARG A 217 -0.40 -7.08 -16.71
N SER A 218 -1.71 -6.97 -16.89
CA SER A 218 -2.33 -5.75 -17.39
C SER A 218 -2.28 -4.76 -16.22
N THR A 219 -1.16 -4.05 -16.09
CA THR A 219 -0.73 -3.30 -14.90
C THR A 219 -1.53 -2.02 -14.63
N VAL A 220 -2.84 -1.98 -14.84
CA VAL A 220 -3.60 -0.76 -14.50
C VAL A 220 -4.85 -1.05 -13.68
N SER A 221 -5.46 -2.22 -13.81
CA SER A 221 -6.75 -2.48 -13.18
C SER A 221 -7.10 -3.96 -13.14
N PRO A 222 -6.66 -4.72 -12.12
CA PRO A 222 -6.97 -6.15 -12.03
C PRO A 222 -8.47 -6.43 -11.93
N PHE A 223 -9.28 -5.43 -11.56
CA PHE A 223 -10.73 -5.52 -11.49
C PHE A 223 -11.46 -4.81 -12.63
N ALA A 224 -10.79 -4.54 -13.75
CA ALA A 224 -11.44 -3.97 -14.91
C ALA A 224 -12.66 -4.83 -15.32
N SER A 225 -13.83 -4.20 -15.42
CA SER A 225 -15.12 -4.87 -15.73
C SER A 225 -15.61 -5.87 -14.67
N VAL A 226 -15.06 -5.83 -13.45
CA VAL A 226 -15.51 -6.66 -12.32
C VAL A 226 -16.50 -5.87 -11.46
N ALA A 227 -17.63 -6.48 -11.14
CA ALA A 227 -18.56 -5.96 -10.14
C ALA A 227 -18.22 -6.53 -8.75
N ILE A 228 -18.00 -5.65 -7.78
CA ILE A 228 -17.74 -6.01 -6.38
C ILE A 228 -18.79 -5.33 -5.51
N ASN A 229 -19.55 -6.14 -4.79
CA ASN A 229 -20.61 -5.71 -3.88
C ASN A 229 -20.03 -5.77 -2.47
N LEU A 230 -19.91 -4.63 -1.80
CA LEU A 230 -19.36 -4.51 -0.45
C LEU A 230 -20.47 -4.53 0.57
N ALA A 231 -20.31 -5.34 1.60
CA ALA A 231 -21.32 -5.52 2.63
C ALA A 231 -20.65 -5.64 4.00
N SER A 232 -20.76 -4.59 4.80
CA SER A 232 -20.18 -4.48 6.14
C SER A 232 -20.99 -3.48 6.97
N LEU A 233 -21.05 -3.70 8.28
CA LEU A 233 -21.62 -2.73 9.23
C LEU A 233 -20.64 -1.59 9.54
N SER A 234 -19.34 -1.81 9.33
CA SER A 234 -18.28 -0.82 9.52
C SER A 234 -18.23 0.17 8.35
N LYS A 235 -18.38 1.46 8.65
CA LYS A 235 -18.24 2.52 7.64
C LYS A 235 -16.80 2.57 7.10
N ASP A 236 -15.81 2.41 7.97
CA ASP A 236 -14.40 2.49 7.59
C ASP A 236 -13.99 1.33 6.67
N PHE A 237 -14.51 0.12 6.93
CA PHE A 237 -14.36 -1.03 6.03
C PHE A 237 -14.92 -0.70 4.63
N ASN A 238 -16.17 -0.24 4.58
CA ASN A 238 -16.84 0.07 3.32
C ASN A 238 -16.09 1.16 2.55
N ASP A 239 -15.68 2.23 3.21
CA ASP A 239 -14.98 3.36 2.58
C ASP A 239 -13.60 2.95 2.05
N PHE A 240 -12.83 2.21 2.86
CA PHE A 240 -11.48 1.75 2.49
C PHE A 240 -11.53 0.76 1.31
N TRP A 241 -12.28 -0.33 1.44
CA TRP A 241 -12.31 -1.38 0.42
C TRP A 241 -13.02 -0.91 -0.86
N SER A 242 -14.00 0.00 -0.76
CA SER A 242 -14.61 0.67 -1.92
C SER A 242 -13.57 1.45 -2.70
N ARG A 243 -12.73 2.22 -2.01
CA ARG A 243 -11.65 2.98 -2.64
C ARG A 243 -10.63 2.05 -3.30
N VAL A 244 -10.14 1.03 -2.59
CA VAL A 244 -9.17 0.05 -3.12
C VAL A 244 -9.71 -0.62 -4.39
N CYS A 245 -10.94 -1.13 -4.34
CA CYS A 245 -11.56 -1.80 -5.48
C CYS A 245 -11.77 -0.85 -6.67
N LYS A 246 -12.23 0.38 -6.44
CA LYS A 246 -12.40 1.41 -7.49
C LYS A 246 -11.07 1.82 -8.13
N LEU A 247 -10.02 2.01 -7.33
CA LEU A 247 -8.67 2.32 -7.82
C LEU A 247 -8.16 1.20 -8.74
N ALA A 248 -8.45 -0.05 -8.40
CA ALA A 248 -8.12 -1.22 -9.19
C ALA A 248 -9.09 -1.48 -10.38
N GLY A 249 -10.04 -0.57 -10.64
CA GLY A 249 -10.92 -0.59 -11.82
C GLY A 249 -12.26 -1.30 -11.66
N ALA A 250 -12.64 -1.70 -10.44
CA ALA A 250 -13.91 -2.36 -10.17
C ALA A 250 -15.10 -1.40 -10.24
N THR A 251 -16.26 -1.93 -10.63
CA THR A 251 -17.55 -1.32 -10.34
C THR A 251 -17.98 -1.74 -8.94
N VAL A 252 -18.08 -0.78 -8.02
CA VAL A 252 -18.40 -1.06 -6.61
C VAL A 252 -19.83 -0.67 -6.28
N ARG A 253 -20.56 -1.55 -5.58
CA ARG A 253 -21.89 -1.29 -5.02
C ARG A 253 -21.87 -1.57 -3.52
N LEU A 254 -22.58 -0.78 -2.73
CA LEU A 254 -22.71 -1.00 -1.29
C LEU A 254 -24.03 -1.74 -1.02
N ILE A 255 -23.96 -2.79 -0.22
CA ILE A 255 -25.09 -3.60 0.25
C ILE A 255 -25.27 -3.29 1.73
N LYS A 256 -26.39 -2.67 2.09
CA LYS A 256 -26.72 -2.32 3.47
C LYS A 256 -27.71 -3.30 4.08
N THR A 257 -28.62 -3.81 3.25
CA THR A 257 -29.73 -4.65 3.67
C THR A 257 -29.96 -5.79 2.68
N GLU A 258 -30.76 -6.76 3.11
CA GLU A 258 -31.18 -7.87 2.25
C GLU A 258 -31.94 -7.42 0.99
N ALA A 259 -32.59 -6.25 1.04
CA ALA A 259 -33.34 -5.70 -0.09
C ALA A 259 -32.44 -5.22 -1.24
N ASP A 260 -31.17 -4.91 -0.94
CA ASP A 260 -30.18 -4.49 -1.94
C ASP A 260 -29.70 -5.67 -2.81
N ILE A 261 -29.96 -6.91 -2.37
CA ILE A 261 -29.66 -8.13 -3.14
C ILE A 261 -30.84 -8.45 -4.06
N THR A 262 -30.74 -7.94 -5.28
CA THR A 262 -31.68 -8.19 -6.37
C THR A 262 -31.24 -9.38 -7.23
N GLU A 263 -32.17 -9.94 -8.03
CA GLU A 263 -31.89 -11.10 -8.91
C GLU A 263 -30.90 -10.80 -10.04
N ASN A 264 -30.78 -9.54 -10.44
CA ASN A 264 -29.84 -9.09 -11.47
C ASN A 264 -28.45 -8.71 -10.92
N LEU A 265 -28.24 -8.84 -9.62
CA LEU A 265 -26.96 -8.54 -8.99
C LEU A 265 -25.96 -9.66 -9.33
N THR A 266 -24.79 -9.28 -9.83
CA THR A 266 -23.76 -10.24 -10.27
C THR A 266 -22.39 -9.83 -9.73
N GLY A 267 -21.43 -10.76 -9.83
CA GLY A 267 -20.04 -10.54 -9.43
C GLY A 267 -19.73 -11.09 -8.05
N TYR A 268 -18.90 -10.36 -7.32
CA TYR A 268 -18.36 -10.80 -6.03
C TYR A 268 -19.05 -10.07 -4.88
N LEU A 269 -19.25 -10.76 -3.75
CA LEU A 269 -19.66 -10.16 -2.48
C LEU A 269 -18.44 -10.13 -1.55
N LEU A 270 -17.86 -8.94 -1.34
CA LEU A 270 -16.82 -8.72 -0.34
C LEU A 270 -17.48 -8.30 0.98
N THR A 271 -17.22 -9.06 2.04
CA THR A 271 -17.89 -8.87 3.32
C THR A 271 -16.98 -9.24 4.49
N ASP A 272 -17.33 -8.77 5.68
CA ASP A 272 -16.67 -9.09 6.94
C ASP A 272 -17.48 -10.12 7.76
N GLN A 273 -17.00 -10.45 8.95
CA GLN A 273 -17.64 -11.44 9.80
C GLN A 273 -18.90 -10.87 10.46
N GLU A 274 -18.90 -9.56 10.72
CA GLU A 274 -19.99 -8.85 11.38
C GLU A 274 -21.26 -8.79 10.53
N PHE A 275 -21.11 -8.89 9.20
CA PHE A 275 -22.25 -8.78 8.31
C PHE A 275 -23.21 -9.99 8.38
N PRO A 276 -24.54 -9.78 8.42
CA PRO A 276 -25.51 -10.84 8.71
C PRO A 276 -25.46 -12.04 7.74
N GLU A 277 -25.41 -13.24 8.31
CA GLU A 277 -25.31 -14.51 7.55
C GLU A 277 -26.48 -14.72 6.57
N ILE A 278 -27.68 -14.26 6.92
CA ILE A 278 -28.86 -14.33 6.05
C ILE A 278 -28.62 -13.64 4.70
N VAL A 279 -27.89 -12.53 4.70
CA VAL A 279 -27.58 -11.77 3.49
C VAL A 279 -26.53 -12.51 2.65
N LYS A 280 -25.55 -13.16 3.30
CA LYS A 280 -24.56 -14.02 2.61
C LYS A 280 -25.23 -15.22 1.94
N ILE A 281 -26.15 -15.89 2.63
CA ILE A 281 -26.92 -17.02 2.07
C ILE A 281 -27.73 -16.57 0.85
N LYS A 282 -28.42 -15.42 0.93
CA LYS A 282 -29.19 -14.88 -0.20
C LYS A 282 -28.28 -14.51 -1.37
N ALA A 283 -27.14 -13.86 -1.11
CA ALA A 283 -26.17 -13.53 -2.14
C ALA A 283 -25.71 -14.78 -2.92
N SER A 284 -25.34 -15.83 -2.19
CA SER A 284 -24.92 -17.10 -2.79
C SER A 284 -26.04 -17.75 -3.61
N ARG A 285 -27.30 -17.70 -3.14
CA ARG A 285 -28.47 -18.19 -3.91
C ARG A 285 -28.71 -17.41 -5.20
N ASN A 286 -28.38 -16.12 -5.21
CA ASN A 286 -28.46 -15.26 -6.38
C ASN A 286 -27.20 -15.36 -7.28
N GLY A 287 -26.27 -16.27 -6.98
CA GLY A 287 -25.07 -16.52 -7.80
C GLY A 287 -23.92 -15.54 -7.57
N LEU A 288 -23.94 -14.76 -6.50
CA LEU A 288 -22.78 -13.96 -6.09
C LEU A 288 -21.72 -14.85 -5.44
N LEU A 289 -20.46 -14.59 -5.78
CA LEU A 289 -19.33 -15.29 -5.17
C LEU A 289 -18.87 -14.54 -3.92
N VAL A 290 -19.08 -15.13 -2.75
CA VAL A 290 -18.64 -14.55 -1.47
C VAL A 290 -17.13 -14.66 -1.35
N VAL A 291 -16.46 -13.55 -1.07
CA VAL A 291 -14.99 -13.44 -1.00
C VAL A 291 -14.55 -12.64 0.22
N SER A 292 -13.31 -12.86 0.65
CA SER A 292 -12.68 -12.16 1.77
C SER A 292 -11.79 -11.00 1.34
N THR A 293 -11.33 -10.20 2.30
CA THR A 293 -10.33 -9.14 2.05
C THR A 293 -9.01 -9.70 1.52
N VAL A 294 -8.65 -10.93 1.91
CA VAL A 294 -7.47 -11.64 1.38
C VAL A 294 -7.60 -11.88 -0.12
N TRP A 295 -8.80 -12.17 -0.63
CA TRP A 295 -9.01 -12.29 -2.07
C TRP A 295 -8.69 -11.00 -2.81
N VAL A 296 -9.11 -9.84 -2.28
CA VAL A 296 -8.79 -8.54 -2.89
C VAL A 296 -7.28 -8.35 -2.95
N VAL A 297 -6.59 -8.56 -1.83
CA VAL A 297 -5.13 -8.40 -1.74
C VAL A 297 -4.40 -9.35 -2.68
N GLN A 298 -4.81 -10.62 -2.77
CA GLN A 298 -4.20 -11.58 -3.69
C GLN A 298 -4.46 -11.23 -5.16
N CYS A 299 -5.64 -10.73 -5.52
CA CYS A 299 -5.90 -10.24 -6.87
C CYS A 299 -4.99 -9.06 -7.23
N LEU A 300 -4.75 -8.15 -6.29
CA LEU A 300 -3.82 -7.03 -6.46
C LEU A 300 -2.37 -7.51 -6.62
N ILE A 301 -1.91 -8.44 -5.78
CA ILE A 301 -0.56 -9.03 -5.82
C ILE A 301 -0.32 -9.76 -7.15
N ASN A 302 -1.26 -10.60 -7.57
CA ASN A 302 -1.18 -11.36 -8.82
C ASN A 302 -1.45 -10.48 -10.05
N GLY A 303 -2.14 -9.35 -9.88
CA GLY A 303 -2.54 -8.45 -10.95
C GLY A 303 -3.61 -9.05 -11.88
N ALA A 304 -4.41 -9.98 -11.36
CA ALA A 304 -5.50 -10.64 -12.06
C ALA A 304 -6.57 -11.11 -11.05
N VAL A 305 -7.80 -11.28 -11.52
CA VAL A 305 -8.89 -11.82 -10.70
C VAL A 305 -8.60 -13.29 -10.37
N CYS A 306 -8.51 -13.60 -9.08
CA CYS A 306 -8.36 -14.97 -8.60
C CYS A 306 -9.72 -15.66 -8.56
N HIS A 307 -9.81 -16.93 -8.93
CA HIS A 307 -11.06 -17.68 -8.76
C HIS A 307 -11.25 -18.01 -7.26
N PRO A 308 -12.40 -17.70 -6.63
CA PRO A 308 -12.60 -17.89 -5.19
C PRO A 308 -12.32 -19.32 -4.70
N ASP A 309 -12.73 -20.33 -5.47
CA ASP A 309 -12.51 -21.75 -5.13
C ASP A 309 -11.05 -22.21 -5.26
N SER A 310 -10.12 -21.36 -5.69
CA SER A 310 -8.71 -21.74 -5.84
C SER A 310 -8.03 -21.99 -4.49
N HIS A 311 -8.54 -21.39 -3.41
CA HIS A 311 -8.01 -21.58 -2.06
C HIS A 311 -9.00 -21.09 -1.01
N GLU A 312 -9.16 -21.82 0.10
CA GLU A 312 -10.04 -21.46 1.23
C GLU A 312 -9.82 -20.02 1.76
N LYS A 313 -8.57 -19.51 1.75
CA LYS A 313 -8.27 -18.15 2.25
C LYS A 313 -8.96 -17.04 1.46
N LEU A 314 -9.36 -17.33 0.22
CA LEU A 314 -10.03 -16.36 -0.64
C LEU A 314 -11.50 -16.16 -0.26
N THR A 315 -12.08 -17.11 0.49
CA THR A 315 -13.48 -17.08 0.93
C THR A 315 -13.59 -17.02 2.46
N GLN A 316 -12.54 -17.44 3.19
CA GLN A 316 -12.47 -17.37 4.64
C GLN A 316 -12.32 -15.91 5.10
N ILE A 317 -13.21 -15.51 6.00
CA ILE A 317 -13.21 -14.18 6.61
C ILE A 317 -12.33 -14.25 7.88
N TYR A 318 -11.25 -13.48 7.90
CA TYR A 318 -10.20 -13.51 8.93
C TYR A 318 -10.43 -12.50 10.06
N GLN A 319 -9.97 -12.83 11.27
CA GLN A 319 -10.00 -12.00 12.49
C GLN A 319 -8.71 -11.16 12.63
N GLU A 320 -8.73 -10.12 13.47
CA GLU A 320 -7.51 -9.37 13.87
C GLU A 320 -6.44 -10.31 14.47
N ASP A 321 -6.85 -11.38 15.16
CA ASP A 321 -5.96 -12.39 15.75
C ASP A 321 -5.30 -13.34 14.73
N ASP A 322 -5.74 -13.32 13.47
CA ASP A 322 -5.24 -14.21 12.40
C ASP A 322 -4.04 -13.61 11.62
N TYR A 323 -3.60 -12.39 11.94
CA TYR A 323 -2.57 -11.62 11.20
C TYR A 323 -1.19 -11.53 11.89
#